data_AF-A0A514XFU5-F1
#
_entry.id   AF-A0A514XFU5-F1
#
_cell.length_a   1.000
_cell.length_b   1.000
_cell.length_c   1.000
_cell.angle_alpha   90.00
_cell.angle_beta   90.00
_cell.angle_gamma   90.00
#
_symmetry.space_group_name_H-M   'P 1'
#
loop_
_entity.id
_entity.type
_entity.pdbx_description
1 polymer ?
#
loop_
_entity_poly.entity_id
_entity_poly.type
_entity_poly.pdbx_seq_one_letter_code
_entity_poly.pdbx_strand_id
1 'polypeptide(L)'
;MSITDISARTGIKRHTVWKTLKQLKKESSSEVSVPYDRWRKGKKRTGARPPFGFCILEGELVRDPKEYPTLLLIFSLWTKGTSVTSIVNLLGEKGLRSRTGKQWSYRVVQSITERIESKELVMMQSKLWFSDEYLKGISTNSRNKPFKKE
;
A
#
# COMPACT_ATOMS: atom_id res chain seq x y z
N MET A 1 -9.03 -30.29 8.50
CA MET A 1 -9.88 -30.16 9.70
C MET A 1 -11.01 -29.20 9.37
N SER A 2 -12.27 -29.63 9.48
CA SER A 2 -13.44 -28.78 9.21
C SER A 2 -13.88 -28.01 10.46
N ILE A 3 -14.67 -26.95 10.27
CA ILE A 3 -15.30 -26.21 11.39
C ILE A 3 -16.18 -27.15 12.23
N THR A 4 -16.80 -28.15 11.59
CA THR A 4 -17.61 -29.18 12.25
C THR A 4 -16.75 -30.05 13.17
N ASP A 5 -15.56 -30.46 12.71
CA ASP A 5 -14.64 -31.28 13.49
C ASP A 5 -14.11 -30.52 14.73
N ILE A 6 -13.82 -29.22 14.58
CA ILE A 6 -13.36 -28.38 15.68
C ILE A 6 -14.46 -28.24 16.73
N SER A 7 -15.70 -27.98 16.30
CA SER A 7 -16.86 -27.88 17.20
C SER A 7 -17.07 -29.18 17.99
N ALA A 8 -17.02 -30.34 17.30
CA ALA A 8 -17.20 -31.65 17.92
C ALA A 8 -16.11 -31.97 18.96
N ARG A 9 -14.86 -31.59 18.69
CA ARG A 9 -13.72 -31.86 19.58
C ARG A 9 -13.61 -30.90 20.76
N THR A 10 -14.01 -29.65 20.59
CA THR A 10 -13.84 -28.59 21.59
C THR A 10 -15.09 -28.33 22.43
N GLY A 11 -16.25 -28.86 22.02
CA GLY A 11 -17.56 -28.54 22.63
C GLY A 11 -18.04 -27.11 22.36
N ILE A 12 -17.28 -26.32 21.60
CA ILE A 12 -17.64 -24.94 21.25
C ILE A 12 -18.67 -24.97 20.11
N LYS A 13 -19.74 -24.16 20.21
CA LYS A 13 -20.76 -24.04 19.16
C LYS A 13 -20.11 -23.66 17.82
N ARG A 14 -20.50 -24.35 16.74
CA ARG A 14 -20.01 -24.12 15.35
C ARG A 14 -19.93 -22.64 14.94
N HIS A 15 -20.96 -21.86 15.25
CA HIS A 15 -21.00 -20.42 14.91
C HIS A 15 -19.95 -19.61 15.70
N THR A 16 -19.68 -19.97 16.96
CA THR A 16 -18.63 -19.36 17.78
C THR A 16 -17.25 -19.71 17.25
N VAL A 17 -17.02 -20.95 16.83
CA VAL A 17 -15.79 -21.37 16.13
C VAL A 17 -15.59 -20.57 14.86
N TRP A 18 -16.63 -20.40 14.03
CA TRP A 18 -16.55 -19.60 12.81
C TRP A 18 -16.24 -18.13 13.10
N LYS A 19 -16.91 -17.52 14.09
CA LYS A 19 -16.72 -16.11 14.47
C LYS A 19 -15.31 -15.85 15.00
N THR A 20 -14.81 -16.74 15.87
CA THR A 20 -13.45 -16.66 16.41
C THR A 20 -12.40 -16.85 15.33
N LEU A 21 -12.53 -17.86 14.46
CA LEU A 21 -11.62 -18.05 13.32
C LEU A 21 -11.64 -16.87 12.35
N LYS A 22 -12.81 -16.28 12.08
CA LYS A 22 -12.91 -15.08 11.23
C LYS A 22 -12.24 -13.85 11.86
N GLN A 23 -12.38 -13.70 13.17
CA GLN A 23 -11.73 -12.64 13.95
C GLN A 23 -10.21 -12.84 13.99
N LEU A 24 -9.76 -14.05 14.30
CA LEU A 24 -8.34 -14.43 14.31
C LEU A 24 -7.72 -14.30 12.91
N LYS A 25 -8.44 -14.68 11.85
CA LYS A 25 -7.99 -14.46 10.46
C LYS A 25 -7.83 -12.97 10.16
N LYS A 26 -8.74 -12.12 10.66
CA LYS A 26 -8.65 -10.67 10.51
C LYS A 26 -7.46 -10.09 11.30
N GLU A 27 -7.13 -10.67 12.44
CA GLU A 27 -5.97 -10.29 13.27
C GLU A 27 -4.65 -10.82 12.68
N SER A 28 -4.64 -12.02 12.09
CA SER A 28 -3.48 -12.64 11.47
C SER A 28 -3.21 -12.13 10.05
N SER A 29 -4.23 -11.62 9.35
CA SER A 29 -4.11 -10.87 8.10
C SER A 29 -3.46 -9.50 8.36
N SER A 30 -2.22 -9.55 8.86
CA SER A 30 -1.29 -8.43 8.85
C SER A 30 -0.87 -8.05 7.40
N GLU A 31 -1.25 -8.87 6.43
CA GLU A 31 -1.37 -8.54 5.02
C GLU A 31 -2.76 -7.94 4.79
N VAL A 32 -2.82 -6.62 4.92
CA VAL A 32 -3.97 -5.86 4.43
C VAL A 32 -4.00 -6.10 2.93
N SER A 33 -4.96 -6.87 2.43
CA SER A 33 -5.23 -7.03 1.01
C SER A 33 -6.56 -6.34 0.66
N VAL A 34 -6.63 -5.76 -0.52
CA VAL A 34 -7.86 -5.08 -1.00
C VAL A 34 -8.26 -5.70 -2.33
N PRO A 35 -9.48 -6.26 -2.47
CA PRO A 35 -9.93 -6.80 -3.75
C PRO A 35 -9.77 -5.79 -4.90
N TYR A 36 -9.33 -6.27 -6.06
CA TYR A 36 -9.04 -5.45 -7.24
C TYR A 36 -10.22 -4.56 -7.64
N ASP A 37 -11.44 -5.10 -7.60
CA ASP A 37 -12.65 -4.33 -7.92
C ASP A 37 -12.88 -3.17 -6.95
N ARG A 38 -12.55 -3.36 -5.67
CA ARG A 38 -12.65 -2.29 -4.67
C ARG A 38 -11.59 -1.23 -4.93
N TRP A 39 -10.34 -1.62 -5.17
CA TRP A 39 -9.26 -0.67 -5.47
C TRP A 39 -9.49 0.10 -6.79
N ARG A 40 -10.03 -0.57 -7.81
CA ARG A 40 -10.28 0.02 -9.13
C ARG A 40 -11.48 0.98 -9.12
N LYS A 41 -12.48 0.76 -8.27
CA LYS A 41 -13.65 1.65 -8.16
C LYS A 41 -13.19 3.10 -7.93
N GLY A 42 -13.58 4.00 -8.83
CA GLY A 42 -13.18 5.41 -8.82
C GLY A 42 -11.96 5.77 -9.70
N LYS A 43 -11.29 4.79 -10.34
CA LYS A 43 -10.19 5.04 -11.30
C LYS A 43 -10.69 4.92 -12.75
N LYS A 44 -10.42 5.95 -13.57
CA LYS A 44 -10.94 6.09 -14.95
C LYS A 44 -10.39 5.09 -15.98
N ARG A 45 -9.24 4.43 -15.72
CA ARG A 45 -8.60 3.51 -16.69
C ARG A 45 -8.64 2.06 -16.21
N THR A 46 -9.31 1.23 -16.99
CA THR A 46 -9.23 -0.24 -16.92
C THR A 46 -7.80 -0.70 -17.20
N GLY A 47 -7.17 -1.41 -16.27
CA GLY A 47 -5.79 -1.93 -16.44
C GLY A 47 -4.66 -1.00 -15.99
N ALA A 48 -4.96 0.07 -15.25
CA ALA A 48 -3.91 0.83 -14.57
C ALA A 48 -3.14 -0.08 -13.61
N ARG A 49 -1.81 0.06 -13.58
CA ARG A 49 -0.99 -0.65 -12.60
C ARG A 49 -1.18 -0.01 -11.21
N PRO A 50 -1.13 -0.78 -10.12
CA PRO A 50 -1.07 -0.23 -8.78
C PRO A 50 0.10 0.74 -8.60
N PRO A 51 0.01 1.70 -7.66
CA PRO A 51 1.15 2.55 -7.33
C PRO A 51 2.39 1.75 -6.92
N PHE A 52 3.57 2.38 -6.99
CA PHE A 52 4.85 1.76 -6.64
C PHE A 52 4.83 1.16 -5.22
N GLY A 53 5.43 -0.01 -5.02
CA GLY A 53 5.40 -0.73 -3.75
C GLY A 53 4.20 -1.66 -3.57
N PHE A 54 3.28 -1.70 -4.53
CA PHE A 54 2.10 -2.56 -4.53
C PHE A 54 1.92 -3.29 -5.86
N CYS A 55 1.33 -4.48 -5.81
CA CYS A 55 1.00 -5.30 -6.97
C CYS A 55 -0.39 -5.93 -6.82
N ILE A 56 -0.91 -6.49 -7.92
CA ILE A 56 -2.11 -7.32 -7.87
C ILE A 56 -1.66 -8.78 -7.85
N LEU A 57 -2.03 -9.52 -6.81
CA LEU A 57 -1.81 -10.95 -6.66
C LEU A 57 -3.18 -11.60 -6.42
N GLU A 58 -3.53 -12.60 -7.22
CA GLU A 58 -4.81 -13.33 -7.11
C GLU A 58 -6.06 -12.44 -7.08
N GLY A 59 -6.03 -11.32 -7.82
CA GLY A 59 -7.14 -10.37 -7.86
C GLY A 59 -7.24 -9.47 -6.61
N GLU A 60 -6.21 -9.45 -5.77
CA GLU A 60 -6.12 -8.56 -4.61
C GLU A 60 -4.90 -7.64 -4.72
N LEU A 61 -5.09 -6.39 -4.32
CA LEU A 61 -4.03 -5.42 -4.11
C LEU A 61 -3.26 -5.79 -2.85
N VAL A 62 -1.97 -6.10 -3.03
CA VAL A 62 -1.05 -6.47 -1.96
C VAL A 62 0.25 -5.66 -2.07
N ARG A 63 1.11 -5.75 -1.05
CA ARG A 63 2.45 -5.13 -1.06
C ARG A 63 3.36 -5.95 -1.98
N ASP A 64 4.12 -5.27 -2.82
CA ASP A 64 5.11 -5.94 -3.66
C ASP A 64 6.39 -6.19 -2.85
N PRO A 65 6.82 -7.44 -2.60
CA PRO A 65 8.01 -7.72 -1.80
C PRO A 65 9.30 -7.12 -2.37
N LYS A 66 9.38 -6.89 -3.69
CA LYS A 66 10.56 -6.31 -4.33
C LYS A 66 10.61 -4.79 -4.20
N GLU A 67 9.46 -4.14 -4.31
CA GLU A 67 9.38 -2.67 -4.37
C GLU A 67 9.09 -2.02 -3.02
N TYR A 68 8.36 -2.73 -2.16
CA TYR A 68 7.89 -2.21 -0.88
C TYR A 68 9.03 -1.76 0.06
N PRO A 69 10.17 -2.49 0.17
CA PRO A 69 11.30 -2.00 0.97
C PRO A 69 11.83 -0.65 0.47
N THR A 70 11.88 -0.47 -0.85
CA THR A 70 12.30 0.80 -1.46
C THR A 70 11.28 1.91 -1.23
N LEU A 71 9.98 1.58 -1.26
CA LEU A 71 8.91 2.52 -0.91
C LEU A 71 9.04 2.99 0.55
N LEU A 72 9.32 2.09 1.50
CA LEU A 72 9.55 2.43 2.90
C LEU A 72 10.76 3.35 3.07
N LEU A 73 11.84 3.09 2.33
CA LEU A 73 13.01 3.97 2.32
C LEU A 73 12.65 5.37 1.83
N ILE A 74 11.96 5.49 0.68
CA ILE A 74 11.51 6.78 0.15
C ILE A 74 10.63 7.52 1.16
N PHE A 75 9.67 6.81 1.76
CA PHE A 75 8.81 7.37 2.80
C PHE A 75 9.64 7.92 3.95
N SER A 76 10.59 7.15 4.47
CA SER A 76 11.44 7.56 5.59
C SER A 76 12.28 8.81 5.25
N LEU A 77 12.88 8.86 4.05
CA LEU A 77 13.69 10.01 3.59
C LEU A 77 12.82 11.26 3.42
N TRP A 78 11.63 11.11 2.84
CA TRP A 78 10.69 12.20 2.66
C TRP A 78 10.20 12.76 4.01
N THR A 79 9.84 11.89 4.96
CA THR A 79 9.43 12.32 6.31
C THR A 79 10.55 13.02 7.09
N LYS A 80 11.82 12.78 6.73
CA LYS A 80 12.99 13.49 7.27
C LYS A 80 13.26 14.84 6.60
N GLY A 81 12.45 15.25 5.62
CA GLY A 81 12.62 16.50 4.88
C GLY A 81 13.64 16.44 3.74
N THR A 82 14.01 15.24 3.29
CA THR A 82 14.96 15.07 2.17
C THR A 82 14.30 15.51 0.85
N SER A 83 14.98 16.34 0.06
CA SER A 83 14.46 16.78 -1.24
C SER A 83 14.34 15.64 -2.26
N VAL A 84 13.40 15.74 -3.20
CA VAL A 84 13.15 14.70 -4.22
C VAL A 84 14.43 14.38 -5.01
N THR A 85 15.21 15.40 -5.39
CA THR A 85 16.48 15.22 -6.09
C THR A 85 17.48 14.41 -5.26
N SER A 86 17.60 14.73 -3.97
CA SER A 86 18.49 14.00 -3.07
C SER A 86 18.03 12.56 -2.86
N ILE A 87 16.73 12.31 -2.78
CA ILE A 87 16.17 10.96 -2.73
C ILE A 87 16.54 10.17 -4.00
N VAL A 88 16.39 10.76 -5.19
CA VAL A 88 16.76 10.11 -6.46
C VAL A 88 18.24 9.72 -6.46
N ASN A 89 19.14 10.62 -6.04
CA ASN A 89 20.57 10.37 -5.99
C ASN A 89 20.89 9.24 -5.01
N LEU A 90 20.34 9.28 -3.78
CA LEU A 90 20.52 8.24 -2.77
C LEU A 90 20.04 6.86 -3.23
N LEU A 91 18.91 6.81 -3.95
CA LEU A 91 18.41 5.55 -4.52
C LEU A 91 19.36 5.03 -5.60
N GLY A 92 19.91 5.91 -6.44
CA GLY A 92 20.91 5.58 -7.44
C GLY A 92 22.21 5.05 -6.85
N GLU A 93 22.75 5.73 -5.84
CA GLU A 93 23.96 5.34 -5.10
C GLU A 93 23.80 3.97 -4.42
N LYS A 94 22.62 3.67 -3.88
CA LYS A 94 22.29 2.37 -3.29
C LYS A 94 22.05 1.27 -4.33
N GLY A 95 22.13 1.57 -5.62
CA GLY A 95 21.86 0.62 -6.71
C GLY A 95 20.39 0.20 -6.82
N LEU A 96 19.47 0.90 -6.15
CA LEU A 96 18.05 0.59 -6.19
C LEU A 96 17.45 1.05 -7.51
N ARG A 97 16.79 0.13 -8.21
CA ARG A 97 16.17 0.41 -9.51
C ARG A 97 14.67 0.65 -9.38
N SER A 98 14.12 1.39 -10.34
CA SER A 98 12.68 1.55 -10.49
C SER A 98 12.01 0.22 -10.89
N ARG A 99 10.67 0.20 -10.89
CA ARG A 99 9.84 -0.95 -11.33
C ARG A 99 10.26 -1.56 -12.67
N THR A 100 10.81 -0.75 -13.58
CA THR A 100 11.24 -1.21 -14.92
C THR A 100 12.71 -1.62 -14.99
N GLY A 101 13.42 -1.64 -13.86
CA GLY A 101 14.87 -1.89 -13.80
C GLY A 101 15.72 -0.68 -14.18
N LYS A 102 15.11 0.44 -14.60
CA LYS A 102 15.81 1.68 -14.97
C LYS A 102 16.19 2.51 -13.75
N GLN A 103 17.09 3.47 -13.96
CA GLN A 103 17.37 4.53 -12.99
C GLN A 103 16.10 5.29 -12.60
N TRP A 104 16.10 5.85 -11.39
CA TRP A 104 15.00 6.65 -10.87
C TRP A 104 14.88 7.96 -11.63
N SER A 105 13.68 8.28 -12.09
CA SER A 105 13.38 9.62 -12.59
C SER A 105 12.78 10.47 -11.49
N TYR A 106 13.10 11.76 -11.50
CA TYR A 106 12.55 12.74 -10.57
C TYR A 106 11.02 12.66 -10.49
N ARG A 107 10.33 12.57 -11.63
CA ARG A 107 8.87 12.50 -11.72
C ARG A 107 8.27 11.29 -11.00
N VAL A 108 8.94 10.14 -11.05
CA VAL A 108 8.44 8.94 -10.37
C VAL A 108 8.55 9.12 -8.86
N VAL A 109 9.69 9.59 -8.35
CA VAL A 109 9.87 9.85 -6.92
C VAL A 109 8.92 10.95 -6.45
N GLN A 110 8.79 12.05 -7.21
CA GLN A 110 7.84 13.13 -6.94
C GLN A 110 6.40 12.61 -6.82
N SER A 111 5.97 11.72 -7.72
CA SER A 111 4.63 11.16 -7.66
C SER A 111 4.38 10.30 -6.41
N ILE A 112 5.43 9.70 -5.83
CA ILE A 112 5.34 8.95 -4.58
C ILE A 112 5.23 9.93 -3.40
N THR A 113 6.06 10.98 -3.38
CA THR A 113 6.05 11.98 -2.31
C THR A 113 4.74 12.78 -2.28
N GLU A 114 4.16 13.10 -3.43
CA GLU A 114 2.84 13.74 -3.54
C GLU A 114 1.72 12.88 -2.92
N ARG A 115 1.78 11.55 -3.06
CA ARG A 115 0.83 10.62 -2.42
C ARG A 115 0.98 10.58 -0.91
N ILE A 116 2.20 10.74 -0.42
CA ILE A 116 2.49 10.83 1.01
C ILE A 116 1.95 12.17 1.55
N GLU A 117 2.21 13.28 0.87
CA GLU A 117 1.75 14.61 1.28
C GLU A 117 0.21 14.72 1.27
N SER A 118 -0.44 14.14 0.25
CA SER A 118 -1.90 14.08 0.14
C SER A 118 -2.56 13.08 1.09
N LYS A 119 -1.79 12.42 1.97
CA LYS A 119 -2.28 11.40 2.92
C LYS A 119 -3.00 10.22 2.26
N GLU A 120 -2.70 9.97 0.97
CA GLU A 120 -3.13 8.74 0.30
C GLU A 120 -2.37 7.54 0.84
N LEU A 121 -1.09 7.72 1.22
CA LEU A 121 -0.25 6.72 1.86
C LEU A 121 -0.02 7.08 3.33
N VAL A 122 -0.43 6.18 4.23
CA VAL A 122 -0.39 6.37 5.69
C VAL A 122 0.25 5.15 6.36
N MET A 123 0.99 5.39 7.44
CA MET A 123 1.54 4.32 8.29
C MET A 123 0.42 3.74 9.16
N MET A 124 0.15 2.44 8.99
CA MET A 124 -0.82 1.67 9.78
C MET A 124 -0.12 0.47 10.41
N GLN A 125 -0.12 0.37 11.75
CA GLN A 125 0.50 -0.75 12.48
C GLN A 125 1.94 -1.04 12.02
N SER A 126 2.76 0.00 11.92
CA SER A 126 4.15 -0.05 11.42
C SER A 126 4.32 -0.47 9.94
N LYS A 127 3.24 -0.49 9.16
CA LYS A 127 3.27 -0.78 7.72
C LYS A 127 2.67 0.38 6.93
N LEU A 128 3.35 0.83 5.89
CA LEU A 128 2.80 1.79 4.93
C LEU A 128 1.66 1.15 4.12
N TRP A 129 0.51 1.81 4.09
CA TRP A 129 -0.70 1.36 3.39
C TRP A 129 -1.51 2.53 2.85
N PHE A 130 -2.50 2.26 1.99
CA PHE A 130 -3.41 3.28 1.50
C PHE A 130 -4.44 3.68 2.57
N SER A 131 -4.82 4.96 2.60
CA SER A 131 -5.94 5.43 3.42
C SER A 131 -7.27 4.85 2.92
N ASP A 132 -8.23 4.67 3.83
CA ASP A 132 -9.57 4.16 3.47
C ASP A 132 -10.31 5.12 2.53
N GLU A 133 -10.09 6.43 2.65
CA GLU A 133 -10.60 7.46 1.74
C GLU A 133 -10.09 7.25 0.31
N TYR A 134 -8.79 6.98 0.15
CA TYR A 134 -8.18 6.67 -1.14
C TYR A 134 -8.78 5.40 -1.75
N LEU A 135 -8.95 4.35 -0.95
CA LEU A 135 -9.51 3.07 -1.39
C LEU A 135 -11.01 3.15 -1.72
N LYS A 136 -11.73 4.08 -1.11
CA LYS A 136 -13.14 4.37 -1.44
C LYS A 136 -13.29 5.25 -2.68
N GLY A 137 -12.19 5.74 -3.24
CA GLY A 137 -12.22 6.65 -4.40
C GLY A 137 -12.74 8.05 -4.06
N ILE A 138 -12.80 8.40 -2.77
CA ILE A 138 -13.13 9.75 -2.30
C ILE A 138 -11.88 10.58 -2.54
N SER A 139 -11.76 11.15 -3.74
CA SER A 139 -10.62 11.99 -4.12
C SER A 139 -10.63 13.26 -3.28
N THR A 140 -9.78 13.34 -2.26
CA THR A 140 -9.38 14.62 -1.65
C THR A 140 -8.64 15.40 -2.74
N ASN A 141 -9.35 16.28 -3.43
CA ASN A 141 -8.84 17.04 -4.56
C ASN A 141 -7.78 18.05 -4.08
N SER A 142 -6.53 17.63 -3.91
CA SER A 142 -5.39 18.50 -3.59
C SER A 142 -4.75 19.11 -4.86
N ARG A 143 -5.49 19.22 -5.97
CA ARG A 143 -5.00 19.83 -7.21
C ARG A 143 -4.91 21.37 -7.16
N ASN A 144 -4.78 21.96 -5.97
CA ASN A 144 -4.42 23.35 -5.75
C ASN A 144 -3.41 23.43 -4.60
N LYS A 145 -2.12 23.35 -4.91
CA LYS A 145 -1.08 23.91 -4.04
C LYS A 145 -0.01 24.56 -4.93
N PRO A 146 0.32 25.84 -4.70
CA PRO A 146 1.24 26.57 -5.55
C PRO A 146 2.63 25.92 -5.49
N PHE A 147 3.28 25.85 -6.64
CA PHE A 147 4.72 25.62 -6.73
C PHE A 147 5.43 26.58 -5.78
N LYS A 148 5.95 26.10 -4.65
CA LYS A 148 6.97 26.83 -3.91
C LYS A 148 8.25 26.73 -4.73
N LYS A 149 8.55 27.80 -5.46
CA LYS A 149 9.91 28.10 -5.91
C LYS A 149 10.58 28.83 -4.75
N GLU A 150 11.58 28.21 -4.15
CA GLU A 150 12.68 28.94 -3.49
C GLU A 150 13.64 29.43 -4.57
#